data_AF-T1X8H3-F1
#
_entry.id   AF-T1X8H3-F1
#
_cell.length_a   1.000
_cell.length_b   1.000
_cell.length_c   1.000
_cell.angle_alpha   90.00
_cell.angle_beta   90.00
_cell.angle_gamma   90.00
#
_symmetry.space_group_name_H-M   'P 1'
#
loop_
_entity.id
_entity.type
_entity.pdbx_description
1 polymer ?
#
loop_
_entity_poly.entity_id
_entity_poly.type
_entity_poly.pdbx_seq_one_letter_code
_entity_poly.pdbx_strand_id
1 'polypeptide(L)' 'MPPPSSSRPASRARGLLIREVIRPESARAIRSLAMEEPSVQGVGHVLSMYIDPDEILVDLNFKESTATGDAADAIAGLG' A
#
# COMPACT_ATOMS: atom_id res chain seq x y z
N MET A 1 22.90 -48.20 -9.05
CA MET A 1 22.89 -47.05 -8.13
C MET A 1 22.20 -45.90 -8.84
N PRO A 2 20.96 -45.53 -8.49
CA PRO A 2 20.29 -44.39 -9.12
C PRO A 2 20.93 -43.08 -8.63
N PRO A 3 21.00 -42.02 -9.46
CA PRO A 3 21.56 -40.73 -9.05
C PRO A 3 20.64 -40.04 -8.02
N PRO A 4 21.20 -39.18 -7.13
CA PRO A 4 20.44 -38.50 -6.10
C PRO A 4 19.41 -37.53 -6.72
N SER A 5 18.20 -37.57 -6.16
CA SER A 5 17.11 -36.65 -6.47
C SER A 5 17.58 -35.21 -6.32
N SER A 6 17.83 -34.54 -7.45
CA SER A 6 18.01 -33.09 -7.47
C SER A 6 16.66 -32.46 -7.25
N SER A 7 16.30 -32.24 -5.98
CA SER A 7 15.30 -31.23 -5.65
C SER A 7 15.83 -29.91 -6.19
N ARG A 8 15.28 -29.47 -7.34
CA ARG A 8 15.49 -28.09 -7.77
C ARG A 8 14.97 -27.23 -6.63
N PRO A 9 15.73 -26.27 -6.07
CA PRO A 9 15.11 -25.28 -5.21
C PRO A 9 14.03 -24.64 -6.08
N ALA A 10 12.78 -24.76 -5.66
CA ALA A 10 11.69 -24.03 -6.27
C ALA A 10 12.18 -22.59 -6.35
N SER A 11 12.29 -22.06 -7.57
CA SER A 11 12.55 -20.65 -7.80
C SER A 11 11.39 -19.94 -7.13
N ARG A 12 11.54 -19.61 -5.84
CA ARG A 12 10.63 -18.73 -5.13
C ARG A 12 10.65 -17.51 -6.00
N ALA A 13 9.55 -17.26 -6.71
CA ALA A 13 9.35 -16.02 -7.40
C ALA A 13 9.50 -14.96 -6.30
N ARG A 14 10.70 -14.41 -6.16
CA ARG A 14 10.89 -13.07 -5.66
C ARG A 14 10.22 -12.28 -6.77
N GLY A 15 8.90 -12.11 -6.65
CA GLY A 15 8.14 -11.23 -7.52
C GLY A 15 9.03 -10.02 -7.68
N LEU A 16 9.49 -9.82 -8.90
CA LEU A 16 10.48 -8.83 -9.21
C LEU A 16 9.82 -7.52 -8.77
N LEU A 17 10.24 -7.01 -7.61
CA LEU A 17 9.81 -5.73 -7.05
C LEU A 17 10.44 -4.67 -7.95
N ILE A 18 10.02 -4.62 -9.22
CA ILE A 18 10.24 -3.48 -10.09
C ILE A 18 9.37 -2.39 -9.48
N ARG A 19 9.97 -1.78 -8.47
CA ARG A 19 9.64 -0.49 -7.93
C ARG A 19 9.67 0.50 -9.09
N GLU A 20 8.55 0.73 -9.74
CA GLU A 20 8.22 2.12 -9.96
C GLU A 20 7.82 2.64 -8.58
N VAL A 21 8.86 3.01 -7.80
CA VAL A 21 8.68 3.66 -6.51
C VAL A 21 7.82 4.87 -6.83
N ILE A 22 6.65 4.97 -6.21
CA ILE A 22 5.91 6.21 -6.24
C ILE A 22 6.89 7.36 -6.02
N ARG A 23 6.89 8.33 -6.91
CA ARG A 23 7.88 9.41 -6.84
C ARG A 23 7.77 10.08 -5.46
N PRO A 24 8.88 10.42 -4.79
CA PRO A 24 8.83 10.99 -3.44
C PRO A 24 7.91 12.21 -3.34
N GLU A 25 7.85 13.03 -4.39
CA GLU A 25 6.91 14.15 -4.51
C GLU A 25 5.45 13.70 -4.53
N SER A 26 5.10 12.66 -5.29
CA SER A 26 3.75 12.10 -5.34
C SER A 26 3.36 11.53 -3.99
N ALA A 27 4.25 10.76 -3.35
CA ALA A 27 4.00 10.20 -2.02
C ALA A 27 3.77 11.30 -0.96
N ARG A 28 4.47 12.44 -1.07
CA ARG A 28 4.23 13.60 -0.20
C ARG A 28 2.87 14.23 -0.47
N ALA A 29 2.52 14.45 -1.74
CA ALA A 29 1.23 15.02 -2.11
C ALA A 29 0.06 14.15 -1.62
N ILE A 30 0.13 12.83 -1.79
CA ILE A 30 -0.88 11.89 -1.29
C ILE A 30 -0.99 11.94 0.23
N ARG A 31 0.14 12.02 0.94
CA ARG A 31 0.12 12.20 2.40
C ARG A 31 -0.54 13.51 2.79
N SER A 32 -0.27 14.61 2.09
CA SER A 32 -0.89 15.90 2.34
C SER A 32 -2.41 15.81 2.16
N LEU A 33 -2.88 15.24 1.04
CA LEU A 33 -4.30 15.06 0.76
C LEU A 33 -5.00 14.23 1.85
N ALA A 34 -4.42 13.08 2.21
CA ALA A 34 -4.99 12.23 3.26
C ALA A 34 -5.00 12.90 4.65
N MET A 35 -4.07 13.80 4.93
CA MET A 35 -4.01 14.55 6.20
C MET A 35 -4.95 15.77 6.23
N GLU A 36 -5.54 16.17 5.10
CA GLU A 36 -6.61 17.19 5.08
C GLU A 36 -7.91 16.65 5.68
N GLU A 37 -8.08 15.31 5.70
CA GLU A 37 -9.22 14.66 6.35
C GLU A 37 -9.15 14.79 7.88
N PRO A 38 -10.14 15.44 8.54
CA PRO A 38 -10.05 15.75 9.96
C PRO A 38 -9.99 14.52 10.88
N SER A 39 -10.47 13.37 10.42
CA SER A 39 -10.51 12.11 11.17
C SER A 39 -9.20 11.32 11.07
N VAL A 40 -8.35 11.63 10.09
CA VAL A 40 -7.05 10.99 9.89
C VAL A 40 -6.04 11.58 10.88
N GLN A 41 -5.35 10.71 11.62
CA GLN A 41 -4.26 11.11 12.54
C GLN A 41 -2.87 10.85 11.96
N GLY A 42 -2.78 10.01 10.92
CA GLY A 42 -1.51 9.73 10.27
C GLY A 42 -1.66 8.83 9.05
N VAL A 43 -0.65 8.88 8.18
CA VAL A 43 -0.56 8.06 6.97
C VAL A 43 0.63 7.13 7.11
N GLY A 44 0.39 5.82 7.04
CA GLY A 44 1.38 4.76 7.11
C GLY A 44 2.18 4.63 5.81
N HIS A 45 2.33 3.41 5.32
CA HIS A 45 3.02 3.17 4.05
C HIS A 45 2.12 3.56 2.87
N VAL A 46 2.73 4.22 1.87
CA VAL A 46 2.12 4.42 0.55
C VAL A 46 2.79 3.42 -0.37
N LEU A 47 2.01 2.49 -0.90
CA LEU A 47 2.48 1.37 -1.69
C LEU A 47 1.89 1.48 -3.10
N SER A 48 2.75 1.66 -4.11
CA SER A 48 2.36 1.35 -5.49
C SER A 48 2.42 -0.17 -5.66
N MET A 49 1.32 -0.77 -6.07
CA MET A 49 1.23 -2.22 -6.32
C MET A 49 0.72 -2.44 -7.74
N TYR A 50 1.06 -3.58 -8.34
CA TYR A 50 0.55 -4.03 -9.65
C TYR A 50 -0.95 -4.43 -9.60
N ILE A 51 -1.83 -3.61 -9.02
CA ILE A 51 -3.29 -3.77 -9.22
C ILE A 51 -3.63 -3.16 -10.59
N ASP A 52 -3.21 -1.90 -10.79
CA ASP A 52 -3.32 -1.14 -12.04
C ASP A 52 -2.20 -0.07 -12.06
N PRO A 53 -1.62 0.31 -13.22
CA PRO A 53 -0.61 1.37 -13.30
C PRO A 53 -1.03 2.71 -12.67
N ASP A 54 -2.32 3.00 -12.55
CA ASP A 54 -2.84 4.26 -12.01
C ASP A 54 -3.39 4.12 -10.57
N GLU A 55 -3.29 2.95 -9.96
CA GLU A 55 -3.79 2.70 -8.61
C GLU A 55 -2.68 2.59 -7.56
N ILE A 56 -2.99 3.04 -6.34
CA ILE A 56 -2.10 2.97 -5.18
C ILE A 56 -2.85 2.46 -3.95
N LEU A 57 -2.11 1.85 -3.05
CA LEU A 57 -2.58 1.46 -1.73
C LEU A 57 -2.02 2.43 -0.68
N VAL A 58 -2.91 2.98 0.14
CA VAL A 58 -2.55 3.90 1.23
C VAL A 58 -3.04 3.32 2.54
N ASP A 59 -2.13 3.23 3.51
CA ASP A 59 -2.45 2.86 4.89
C ASP A 59 -2.82 4.12 5.69
N LEU A 60 -4.06 4.19 6.17
CA LEU A 60 -4.60 5.33 6.93
C LEU A 60 -4.80 4.96 8.39
N ASN A 61 -4.27 5.80 9.27
CA ASN A 61 -4.54 5.72 10.70
C ASN A 61 -5.57 6.78 11.07
N PHE A 62 -6.71 6.34 11.59
CA PHE A 62 -7.76 7.21 12.13
C PHE A 62 -7.55 7.46 13.62
N LYS A 63 -8.14 8.54 14.12
CA LYS A 63 -8.18 8.83 15.56
C LYS A 63 -8.91 7.70 16.29
N GLU A 64 -8.46 7.38 17.51
CA GLU A 64 -9.09 6.31 18.32
C GLU A 64 -10.58 6.54 18.58
N SER A 65 -11.02 7.81 18.59
CA SER A 65 -12.41 8.20 18.78
C SER A 65 -13.26 8.14 17.51
N THR A 66 -12.67 7.87 16.34
CA THR A 66 -13.41 7.84 15.07
C THR A 66 -14.24 6.57 14.98
N ALA A 67 -15.56 6.71 14.78
CA ALA A 67 -16.42 5.57 14.58
C ALA A 67 -16.12 4.91 13.23
N THR A 68 -16.36 3.60 13.11
CA THR A 68 -16.11 2.87 11.85
C THR A 68 -16.92 3.44 10.67
N GLY A 69 -18.15 3.92 10.92
CA GLY A 69 -18.97 4.58 9.91
C GLY A 69 -18.31 5.87 9.40
N ASP A 70 -17.91 6.75 10.33
CA ASP A 70 -17.22 8.01 9.99
C ASP A 70 -15.89 7.76 9.26
N ALA A 71 -15.17 6.69 9.62
CA ALA A 71 -13.95 6.29 8.91
C ALA A 71 -14.26 5.84 7.47
N ALA A 72 -15.33 5.08 7.25
CA ALA A 72 -15.74 4.66 5.92
C ALA A 72 -16.17 5.86 5.05
N ASP A 73 -16.91 6.80 5.64
CA ASP A 73 -17.33 8.03 4.95
C ASP A 73 -16.12 8.89 4.57
N ALA A 74 -15.11 9.00 5.45
CA ALA A 74 -13.86 9.71 5.15
C ALA A 74 -13.07 9.04 4.02
N ILE A 75 -13.00 7.70 3.99
CA ILE A 75 -12.34 6.97 2.89
C ILE A 75 -13.07 7.24 1.56
N ALA A 76 -14.41 7.25 1.56
CA ALA A 76 -15.21 7.54 0.38
C ALA A 76 -15.09 9.00 -0.10
N GLY A 77 -14.68 9.94 0.78
CA GLY A 77 -14.44 11.33 0.42
C GLY A 77 -13.08 11.58 -0.26
N LEU A 78 -12.13 10.66 -0.10
CA LEU A 78 -10.77 10.75 -0.65
C LEU A 78 -10.67 10.28 -2.12
N GLY A 79 -11.74 9.72 -2.69
CA GLY A 79 -11.80 9.23 -4.08
C GLY A 79 -13.20 8.85 -4.55
#